data_AF-A0A7J2LSV6-F1
#
_entry.id   AF-A0A7J2LSV6-F1
#
_cell.length_a   1.000
_cell.length_b   1.000
_cell.length_c   1.000
_cell.angle_alpha   90.00
_cell.angle_beta   90.00
_cell.angle_gamma   90.00
#
_symmetry.space_group_name_H-M   'P 1'
#
loop_
_entity.id
_entity.type
_entity.pdbx_description
1 polymer ?
#
loop_
_entity_poly.entity_id
_entity_poly.type
_entity_poly.pdbx_seq_one_letter_code
_entity_poly.pdbx_strand_id
1 'polypeptide(L)' 'MNYEDLGLKVGLECHQQLDTKEKLFCSCKPELSREKPRFFFLRRLRPTQSEMGQV' A
#
# COMPACT_ATOMS: atom_id res chain seq x y z
N MET A 1 -10.53 21.14 -28.65
CA MET A 1 -11.36 20.70 -27.51
C MET A 1 -11.21 21.72 -26.42
N ASN A 2 -12.32 22.23 -25.89
CA ASN A 2 -12.30 23.07 -24.70
C ASN A 2 -12.56 22.18 -23.48
N TYR A 3 -11.54 21.98 -22.63
CA TYR A 3 -11.64 21.08 -21.48
C TYR A 3 -12.42 21.68 -20.31
N GLU A 4 -12.54 23.02 -20.25
CA GLU A 4 -13.35 23.72 -19.26
C GLU A 4 -14.84 23.51 -19.54
N ASP A 5 -15.26 23.62 -20.81
CA ASP A 5 -16.65 23.32 -21.24
C ASP A 5 -17.05 21.87 -20.99
N LEU A 6 -16.07 20.95 -20.97
CA LEU A 6 -16.27 19.53 -20.68
C LEU A 6 -16.31 19.22 -19.17
N GLY A 7 -16.01 20.20 -18.31
CA GLY A 7 -15.92 19.99 -16.86
C GLY A 7 -14.85 18.98 -16.47
N LEU A 8 -13.74 18.92 -17.21
CA LEU A 8 -12.69 17.93 -17.00
C LEU A 8 -12.07 18.09 -15.61
N LYS A 9 -12.00 16.97 -14.86
CA LYS A 9 -11.32 16.87 -13.57
C LYS A 9 -10.27 15.77 -13.65
N VAL A 10 -9.05 16.07 -13.22
CA VAL A 10 -7.92 15.14 -13.27
C VAL A 10 -7.28 15.04 -11.89
N GLY A 11 -6.88 13.82 -11.51
CA GLY A 11 -6.08 13.54 -10.32
C GLY A 11 -4.79 12.81 -10.70
N LEU A 12 -3.72 13.07 -9.95
CA LEU A 12 -2.46 12.36 -10.06
C LEU A 12 -2.10 11.78 -8.69
N GLU A 13 -1.65 10.53 -8.68
CA GLU A 13 -1.15 9.85 -7.49
C GLU A 13 0.26 9.30 -7.79
N CYS A 14 1.21 9.54 -6.90
CA CYS A 14 2.60 9.13 -7.04
C CYS A 14 3.08 8.44 -5.77
N HIS A 15 3.61 7.22 -5.91
CA HIS A 15 4.20 6.45 -4.81
C HIS A 15 5.70 6.30 -5.07
N GLN A 16 6.52 6.49 -4.04
CA GLN A 16 7.97 6.37 -4.11
C GLN A 16 8.50 5.60 -2.91
N GLN A 17 9.44 4.68 -3.15
CA GLN A 17 10.17 4.01 -2.09
C GLN A 17 11.36 4.89 -1.65
N LEU A 18 11.57 5.01 -0.35
CA LEU A 18 12.71 5.73 0.21
C LEU A 18 13.91 4.79 0.34
N ASP A 19 15.10 5.28 0.01
CA ASP A 19 16.37 4.57 0.24
C ASP A 19 16.85 4.79 1.68
N THR A 20 16.07 4.30 2.66
CA THR A 20 16.42 4.40 4.08
C THR A 20 17.27 3.22 4.53
N LYS A 21 18.07 3.42 5.59
CA LYS A 21 18.89 2.35 6.18
C LYS A 21 18.05 1.25 6.82
N GLU A 22 16.90 1.59 7.37
CA GLU A 22 15.96 0.70 8.07
C GLU A 22 14.53 0.93 7.57
N LYS A 23 13.64 -0.05 7.74
CA LYS A 23 12.20 0.06 7.42
C LYS A 23 11.50 1.04 8.37
N LEU A 24 10.36 1.56 7.94
CA LEU A 24 9.61 2.61 8.66
C LEU A 24 9.23 2.24 10.11
N PHE A 25 8.97 0.96 10.39
CA PHE A 25 8.51 0.50 11.71
C PHE A 25 9.33 -0.66 12.28
N CYS A 26 10.52 -0.95 11.74
CA CYS A 26 11.45 -1.92 12.31
C CYS A 26 12.88 -1.73 11.81
N SER A 27 13.88 -2.18 12.58
CA SER A 27 15.31 -2.04 12.23
C SER A 27 15.82 -2.99 11.15
N CYS A 28 14.92 -3.58 10.35
CA CYS A 28 15.33 -4.41 9.22
C CYS A 28 15.71 -3.53 8.03
N LYS A 29 16.70 -3.95 7.24
CA LYS A 29 16.98 -3.31 5.93
C LYS A 29 15.79 -3.44 4.97
N PRO A 30 15.45 -2.41 4.18
CA PRO A 30 14.35 -2.46 3.22
C PRO A 30 14.72 -3.15 1.90
N GLU A 31 15.38 -4.31 1.98
CA GLU A 31 15.82 -5.07 0.80
C GLU A 31 14.84 -6.21 0.46
N LEU A 32 14.67 -6.48 -0.83
CA LEU A 32 13.91 -7.64 -1.32
C LEU A 32 14.79 -8.89 -1.32
N SER A 33 14.31 -9.97 -0.73
CA SER A 33 14.98 -11.28 -0.80
C SER A 33 14.37 -12.18 -1.87
N ARG A 34 15.22 -12.84 -2.66
CA ARG A 34 14.85 -13.90 -3.62
C ARG A 34 15.13 -15.31 -3.09
N GLU A 35 15.59 -15.42 -1.84
CA GLU A 35 15.92 -16.70 -1.22
C GLU A 35 14.66 -17.49 -0.83
N LYS A 36 14.81 -18.80 -0.65
CA LYS A 36 13.73 -19.63 -0.10
C LYS A 36 13.44 -19.18 1.34
N PRO A 37 12.17 -18.88 1.70
CA PRO A 37 11.83 -18.50 3.06
C PRO A 37 12.10 -19.64 4.05
N ARG A 38 12.51 -19.29 5.26
CA ARG A 38 12.83 -20.27 6.33
C ARG A 38 11.60 -21.04 6.81
N PHE A 39 10.42 -20.43 6.75
CA PHE A 39 9.15 -21.03 7.16
C PHE A 39 7.98 -20.33 6.49
N PHE A 40 6.81 -20.98 6.52
CA PHE A 40 5.54 -20.45 6.03
C PHE A 40 4.52 -20.46 7.18
N PHE A 41 3.60 -19.49 7.19
CA PHE A 41 2.47 -19.47 8.10
C PHE A 41 1.22 -18.96 7.38
N LEU A 42 0.06 -19.51 7.75
CA LEU A 42 -1.22 -19.13 7.17
C LEU A 42 -1.88 -18.00 7.98
N ARG A 43 -2.43 -16.99 7.30
CA ARG A 43 -3.27 -15.95 7.92
C ARG A 43 -4.56 -15.77 7.12
N ARG A 44 -5.62 -15.37 7.81
CA ARG A 44 -6.90 -14.97 7.23
C ARG A 44 -7.26 -13.59 7.76
N LEU A 45 -7.39 -12.61 6.86
CA LEU A 45 -7.96 -11.31 7.20
C LEU A 45 -9.48 -11.46 7.33
N ARG A 46 -10.08 -10.70 8.25
CA ARG A 46 -11.53 -10.59 8.40
C ARG A 46 -11.90 -9.11 8.21
N PRO A 47 -13.03 -8.83 7.56
CA PRO A 47 -13.52 -7.46 7.49
C PRO A 47 -13.85 -6.97 8.91
N THR A 48 -13.62 -5.69 9.14
CA THR A 48 -14.06 -5.02 10.35
C THR A 48 -15.42 -4.39 10.06
N GLN A 49 -16.36 -4.49 11.00
CA GLN A 49 -17.63 -3.79 10.90
C GLN A 49 -17.40 -2.29 10.83
N SER A 50 -18.13 -1.60 9.94
CA SER A 50 -18.23 -0.15 9.99
C SER A 50 -18.87 0.29 11.31
N GLU A 51 -18.77 1.58 11.62
CA GLU A 51 -19.45 2.15 12.80
C GLU A 51 -20.96 1.85 12.82
N MET A 52 -21.58 1.70 11.64
CA MET A 52 -23.00 1.37 11.47
C MET A 52 -23.29 -0.15 11.44
N GLY A 53 -22.31 -0.99 11.79
CA GLY A 53 -22.45 -2.45 11.84
C GLY A 53 -22.50 -3.14 10.48
N GLN A 54 -22.20 -2.44 9.39
CA GLN A 54 -22.15 -3.03 8.04
C GLN A 54 -20.78 -3.69 7.81
N VAL A 55 -20.78 -4.87 7.19
CA VAL A 55 -19.58 -5.63 6.81
C VAL A 55 -19.45 -5.64 5.30
#